data_AF-R7SVW9-F1
#
_entry.id   AF-R7SVW9-F1
#
_cell.length_a   1.000
_cell.length_b   1.000
_cell.length_c   1.000
_cell.angle_alpha   90.00
_cell.angle_beta   90.00
_cell.angle_gamma   90.00
#
_symmetry.space_group_name_H-M   'P 1'
#
loop_
_entity.id
_entity.type
_entity.pdbx_description
1 polymer ?
#
loop_
_entity_poly.entity_id
_entity_poly.type
_entity_poly.pdbx_seq_one_letter_code
_entity_poly.pdbx_strand_id
1 'polypeptide(L)'
;LQYRISAPPLPSFAHCDPIDLLAIIGSKVSAVIKRLQAIFDRKDQLLDIPHDHRLALQCISDKLEWILDNIENGSSWTCNQQQNIDWFCKEFGKVKFSGLGQNFERIVKALVELEHFGYLDWIVL
;
A
#
# COMPACT_ATOMS: atom_id res chain seq x y z
N LEU A 1 -17.82 23.52 12.15
CA LEU A 1 -16.52 23.11 12.72
C LEU A 1 -15.76 22.32 11.65
N GLN A 2 -14.73 22.92 11.06
CA GLN A 2 -13.84 22.25 10.10
C GLN A 2 -12.95 21.27 10.88
N TYR A 3 -13.08 19.97 10.63
CA TYR A 3 -12.13 18.97 11.10
C TYR A 3 -10.82 19.13 10.31
N ARG A 4 -9.86 19.86 10.87
CA ARG A 4 -8.47 19.76 10.43
C ARG A 4 -7.94 18.43 10.98
N ILE A 5 -7.70 17.48 10.09
CA ILE A 5 -6.91 16.30 10.40
C ILE A 5 -5.52 16.84 10.76
N SER A 6 -5.16 16.76 12.05
CA SER A 6 -3.82 17.11 12.51
C SER A 6 -2.85 16.15 11.84
N ALA A 7 -1.84 16.68 11.15
CA ALA A 7 -0.73 15.87 10.68
C ALA A 7 -0.13 15.09 11.87
N PRO A 8 0.15 13.79 11.72
CA PRO A 8 0.78 13.01 12.78
C PRO A 8 2.15 13.61 13.12
N PRO A 9 2.73 13.27 14.29
CA PRO A 9 4.08 13.70 14.64
C PRO A 9 5.06 13.28 13.53
N LEU A 10 6.14 14.06 13.38
CA LEU A 10 7.25 13.88 12.44
C LEU A 10 7.56 12.41 12.12
N PRO A 11 7.99 12.09 10.88
CA PRO A 11 8.15 10.73 10.43
C PRO A 11 9.03 9.93 11.39
N SER A 12 8.73 8.63 11.52
CA SER A 12 9.52 7.62 12.26
C SER A 12 10.99 7.51 11.83
N PHE A 13 11.43 8.36 10.90
CA PHE A 13 12.65 8.33 10.12
C PHE A 13 13.62 9.46 10.47
N ALA A 14 13.32 10.31 11.46
CA ALA A 14 14.12 11.50 11.79
C ALA A 14 15.59 11.21 12.17
N HIS A 15 15.99 9.94 12.32
CA HIS A 15 17.34 9.50 12.70
C HIS A 15 17.88 8.30 11.89
N CYS A 16 17.23 7.88 10.79
CA CYS A 16 17.72 6.75 9.99
C CYS A 16 18.68 7.23 8.89
N ASP A 17 19.74 6.47 8.65
CA ASP A 17 20.56 6.62 7.44
C ASP A 17 19.66 6.41 6.19
N PRO A 18 19.88 7.16 5.09
CA PRO A 18 19.10 6.98 3.87
C PRO A 18 19.07 5.53 3.34
N ILE A 19 20.15 4.77 3.51
CA ILE A 19 20.22 3.35 3.11
C ILE A 19 19.30 2.51 3.99
N ASP A 20 19.33 2.72 5.30
CA ASP A 20 18.46 2.01 6.25
C ASP A 20 16.99 2.33 5.99
N LEU A 21 16.69 3.58 5.63
CA LEU A 21 15.34 4.02 5.30
C LEU A 21 14.79 3.30 4.06
N LEU A 22 15.59 3.19 3.00
CA LEU A 22 15.20 2.47 1.79
C LEU A 22 15.02 0.97 2.06
N ALA A 23 15.89 0.36 2.86
CA ALA A 23 15.73 -1.02 3.29
C ALA A 23 14.42 -1.23 4.08
N ILE A 24 14.08 -0.31 4.99
CA ILE A 24 12.83 -0.35 5.75
C ILE A 24 11.62 -0.23 4.80
N ILE A 25 11.61 0.75 3.90
CA ILE A 25 10.50 0.94 2.94
C ILE A 25 10.36 -0.30 2.05
N GLY A 26 11.45 -0.78 1.46
CA GLY A 26 11.45 -1.99 0.62
C GLY A 26 10.92 -3.21 1.38
N SER A 27 11.30 -3.40 2.64
CA SER A 27 10.79 -4.51 3.47
C SER A 27 9.27 -4.42 3.72
N LYS A 28 8.75 -3.21 3.97
CA LYS A 28 7.31 -2.95 4.15
C LYS A 28 6.53 -3.23 2.88
N VAL A 29 7.00 -2.69 1.75
CA VAL A 29 6.36 -2.89 0.44
C VAL A 29 6.35 -4.38 0.07
N SER A 30 7.48 -5.08 0.24
CA SER A 30 7.55 -6.53 0.00
C SER A 30 6.56 -7.33 0.86
N ALA A 31 6.41 -6.95 2.14
CA ALA A 31 5.43 -7.59 3.02
C ALA A 31 3.98 -7.33 2.58
N VAL A 32 3.68 -6.13 2.08
CA VAL A 32 2.37 -5.78 1.54
C VAL A 32 2.08 -6.58 0.26
N ILE A 33 3.02 -6.65 -0.69
CA ILE A 33 2.87 -7.45 -1.92
C ILE A 33 2.58 -8.92 -1.58
N LYS A 34 3.34 -9.51 -0.64
CA LYS A 34 3.08 -10.90 -0.20
C LYS A 34 1.67 -11.09 0.36
N ARG A 35 1.15 -10.12 1.10
CA ARG A 35 -0.23 -10.18 1.61
C ARG A 35 -1.26 -9.97 0.50
N LEU A 36 -0.99 -9.06 -0.44
CA LEU A 36 -1.87 -8.83 -1.59
C LEU A 36 -1.92 -10.06 -2.51
N GLN A 37 -0.80 -10.77 -2.69
CA GLN A 37 -0.75 -12.04 -3.41
C GLN A 37 -1.75 -13.07 -2.85
N ALA A 38 -1.93 -13.12 -1.52
CA ALA A 38 -2.92 -14.01 -0.91
C ALA A 38 -4.37 -13.70 -1.33
N ILE A 39 -4.66 -12.47 -1.78
CA ILE A 39 -5.94 -12.11 -2.40
C ILE A 39 -6.01 -12.69 -3.82
N PHE A 40 -4.97 -12.48 -4.64
CA PHE A 40 -4.92 -12.97 -6.02
C PHE A 40 -4.90 -14.50 -6.14
N ASP A 41 -4.37 -15.19 -5.13
CA ASP A 41 -4.36 -16.66 -5.06
C ASP A 41 -5.78 -17.24 -4.92
N ARG A 42 -6.74 -16.45 -4.42
CA ARG A 42 -8.17 -16.81 -4.29
C ARG A 42 -8.93 -16.50 -5.59
N LYS A 43 -8.48 -17.08 -6.70
CA LYS A 43 -9.00 -16.78 -8.06
C LYS A 43 -10.51 -16.96 -8.17
N ASP A 44 -11.05 -18.01 -7.57
CA ASP A 44 -12.48 -18.31 -7.52
C ASP A 44 -13.28 -17.17 -6.88
N GLN A 45 -12.86 -16.70 -5.70
CA GLN A 45 -13.53 -15.61 -5.00
C GLN A 45 -13.32 -14.26 -5.69
N LEU A 46 -12.18 -14.07 -6.36
CA LEU A 46 -11.88 -12.86 -7.11
C LEU A 46 -12.79 -12.71 -8.35
N LEU A 47 -13.25 -13.82 -8.95
CA LEU A 47 -14.21 -13.77 -10.07
C LEU A 47 -15.54 -13.14 -9.65
N ASP A 48 -15.95 -13.33 -8.39
CA ASP A 48 -17.19 -12.79 -7.83
C ASP A 48 -17.09 -11.30 -7.44
N ILE A 49 -15.88 -10.74 -7.40
CA ILE A 49 -15.65 -9.32 -7.09
C ILE A 49 -15.99 -8.43 -8.31
N PRO A 50 -16.58 -7.22 -8.11
CA PRO A 50 -16.77 -6.27 -9.20
C PRO A 50 -15.50 -5.96 -9.99
N HIS A 51 -15.64 -5.74 -11.31
CA HIS A 51 -14.49 -5.58 -12.19
C HIS A 51 -13.62 -4.36 -11.84
N ASP A 52 -14.24 -3.24 -11.50
CA ASP A 52 -13.61 -2.01 -11.03
C ASP A 52 -12.80 -2.24 -9.74
N HIS A 53 -13.33 -3.01 -8.80
CA HIS A 53 -12.60 -3.38 -7.58
C HIS A 53 -11.37 -4.25 -7.91
N ARG A 54 -11.48 -5.18 -8.87
CA ARG A 54 -10.31 -5.94 -9.33
C ARG A 54 -9.26 -5.06 -9.99
N LEU A 55 -9.68 -4.05 -10.78
CA LEU A 55 -8.77 -3.08 -11.38
C LEU A 55 -8.04 -2.25 -10.32
N ALA A 56 -8.72 -1.81 -9.27
CA ALA A 56 -8.09 -1.11 -8.16
C ALA A 56 -7.06 -1.99 -7.43
N LEU A 57 -7.36 -3.27 -7.19
CA LEU A 57 -6.38 -4.21 -6.63
C LEU A 57 -5.16 -4.41 -7.53
N GLN A 58 -5.38 -4.50 -8.85
CA GLN A 58 -4.29 -4.60 -9.82
C GLN A 58 -3.44 -3.32 -9.82
N CYS A 59 -4.08 -2.15 -9.83
CA CYS A 59 -3.42 -0.84 -9.75
C CYS A 59 -2.52 -0.73 -8.50
N ILE A 60 -3.01 -1.20 -7.34
CA ILE A 60 -2.19 -1.30 -6.14
C ILE A 60 -0.98 -2.21 -6.38
N SER A 61 -1.19 -3.41 -6.94
CA SER A 61 -0.12 -4.38 -7.19
C SER A 61 0.96 -3.79 -8.08
N ASP A 62 0.57 -3.21 -9.21
CA ASP A 62 1.48 -2.65 -10.21
C ASP A 62 2.28 -1.48 -9.61
N LYS A 63 1.63 -0.59 -8.84
CA LYS A 63 2.30 0.52 -8.15
C LYS A 63 3.30 0.02 -7.09
N LEU A 64 2.96 -1.04 -6.35
CA LEU A 64 3.86 -1.63 -5.34
C LEU A 64 5.07 -2.32 -5.97
N GLU A 65 4.87 -3.05 -7.07
CA GLU A 65 5.95 -3.67 -7.86
C GLU A 65 6.88 -2.60 -8.42
N TRP A 66 6.32 -1.53 -9.01
CA TRP A 66 7.10 -0.39 -9.47
C TRP A 66 7.97 0.23 -8.35
N ILE A 67 7.43 0.36 -7.14
CA ILE A 67 8.19 0.88 -5.99
C ILE A 67 9.37 -0.04 -5.67
N LEU A 68 9.18 -1.36 -5.68
CA LEU A 68 10.29 -2.30 -5.44
C LEU A 68 11.34 -2.22 -6.54
N ASP A 69 10.93 -2.19 -7.80
CA ASP A 69 11.84 -2.14 -8.94
C ASP A 69 12.66 -0.84 -8.97
N ASN A 70 12.13 0.24 -8.39
CA ASN A 70 12.77 1.56 -8.36
C ASN A 70 13.34 1.95 -7.00
N ILE A 71 13.36 1.03 -6.02
CA ILE A 71 13.74 1.36 -4.63
C ILE A 71 15.18 1.86 -4.50
N GLU A 72 16.08 1.41 -5.37
CA GLU A 72 17.48 1.88 -5.42
C GLU A 72 17.56 3.38 -5.77
N ASN A 73 16.61 3.87 -6.56
CA ASN A 73 16.45 5.29 -6.88
C ASN A 73 15.67 6.04 -5.80
N GLY A 74 15.25 5.37 -4.72
CA GLY A 74 14.35 5.96 -3.73
C GLY A 74 14.94 7.13 -2.95
N SER A 75 16.27 7.26 -2.92
CA SER A 75 16.96 8.44 -2.38
C SER A 75 16.65 9.73 -3.16
N SER A 76 16.23 9.61 -4.42
CA SER A 76 15.79 10.74 -5.26
C SER A 76 14.31 11.09 -5.08
N TRP A 77 13.53 10.21 -4.43
CA TRP A 77 12.14 10.51 -4.12
C TRP A 77 12.04 11.62 -3.07
N THR A 78 11.05 12.48 -3.24
CA THR A 78 10.75 13.52 -2.27
C THR A 78 10.37 12.89 -0.93
N CYS A 79 10.59 13.64 0.16
CA CYS A 79 10.16 13.22 1.49
C CYS A 79 8.65 12.88 1.54
N ASN A 80 7.83 13.62 0.79
CA ASN A 80 6.39 13.36 0.70
C ASN A 80 6.07 12.02 0.02
N GLN A 81 6.78 11.66 -1.05
CA GLN A 81 6.61 10.37 -1.73
C GLN A 81 6.98 9.21 -0.80
N GLN A 82 8.12 9.30 -0.10
CA GLN A 82 8.54 8.27 0.86
C GLN A 82 7.54 8.13 2.02
N GLN A 83 7.03 9.24 2.55
CA GLN A 83 6.01 9.24 3.60
C GLN A 83 4.69 8.64 3.12
N ASN A 84 4.28 8.94 1.88
CA ASN A 84 3.08 8.35 1.30
C ASN A 84 3.19 6.82 1.17
N ILE A 85 4.35 6.29 0.76
CA ILE A 85 4.58 4.84 0.72
C ILE A 85 4.48 4.25 2.14
N ASP A 86 5.10 4.90 3.13
CA ASP A 86 5.04 4.45 4.52
C ASP A 86 3.59 4.44 5.06
N TRP A 87 2.83 5.50 4.82
CA TRP A 87 1.42 5.60 5.21
C TRP A 87 0.56 4.57 4.51
N PHE A 88 0.75 4.36 3.21
CA PHE A 88 0.06 3.30 2.48
C PHE A 88 0.31 1.93 3.13
N CYS A 89 1.58 1.59 3.39
CA CYS A 89 1.94 0.32 4.03
C CYS A 89 1.34 0.18 5.44
N LYS A 90 1.31 1.28 6.20
CA LYS A 90 0.74 1.32 7.55
C LYS A 90 -0.78 1.12 7.53
N GLU A 91 -1.50 1.80 6.65
CA GLU A 91 -2.96 1.64 6.51
C GLU A 91 -3.32 0.26 5.97
N PHE A 92 -2.59 -0.25 4.98
CA PHE A 92 -2.72 -1.64 4.52
C PHE A 92 -2.54 -2.62 5.68
N GLY A 93 -1.52 -2.39 6.52
CA GLY A 93 -1.22 -3.23 7.67
C GLY A 93 -2.36 -3.33 8.71
N LYS A 94 -3.31 -2.38 8.72
CA LYS A 94 -4.49 -2.40 9.59
C LYS A 94 -5.61 -3.29 9.06
N VAL A 95 -5.60 -3.61 7.76
CA VAL A 95 -6.60 -4.51 7.17
C VAL A 95 -6.37 -5.91 7.71
N LYS A 96 -7.40 -6.47 8.36
CA LYS A 96 -7.31 -7.80 9.00
C LYS A 96 -7.62 -8.89 7.98
N PHE A 97 -6.62 -9.70 7.65
CA PHE A 97 -6.75 -10.86 6.76
C PHE A 97 -7.21 -12.14 7.47
N SER A 98 -7.52 -12.05 8.78
CA SER A 98 -8.03 -13.18 9.55
C SER A 98 -9.34 -13.71 8.96
N GLY A 99 -9.40 -15.01 8.69
CA GLY A 99 -10.55 -15.62 8.03
C GLY A 99 -10.75 -15.12 6.60
N LEU A 100 -9.65 -14.91 5.85
CA LEU A 100 -9.65 -14.35 4.49
C LEU A 100 -10.78 -14.91 3.60
N GLY A 101 -10.97 -16.23 3.55
CA GLY A 101 -12.01 -16.81 2.70
C GLY A 101 -13.45 -16.45 3.08
N GLN A 102 -13.72 -16.18 4.37
CA GLN A 102 -15.05 -15.77 4.86
C GLN A 102 -15.25 -14.24 4.76
N ASN A 103 -14.16 -13.48 4.84
CA ASN A 103 -14.17 -12.02 4.86
C ASN A 103 -13.69 -11.41 3.53
N PHE A 104 -13.63 -12.20 2.45
CA PHE A 104 -12.91 -11.84 1.23
C PHE A 104 -13.38 -10.51 0.64
N GLU A 105 -14.68 -10.37 0.40
CA GLU A 105 -15.27 -9.15 -0.14
C GLU A 105 -15.03 -7.93 0.75
N ARG A 106 -15.13 -8.10 2.08
CA ARG A 106 -14.86 -7.04 3.05
C ARG A 106 -13.40 -6.58 3.01
N ILE A 107 -12.46 -7.54 2.90
CA ILE A 107 -11.04 -7.25 2.81
C ILE A 107 -10.75 -6.52 1.50
N VAL A 108 -11.27 -7.01 0.38
CA VAL A 108 -11.14 -6.35 -0.93
C VAL A 108 -11.68 -4.92 -0.89
N LYS A 109 -12.88 -4.69 -0.34
CA LYS A 109 -13.44 -3.34 -0.20
C LYS A 109 -12.53 -2.40 0.59
N ALA A 110 -11.95 -2.86 1.69
CA ALA A 110 -11.01 -2.05 2.47
C ALA A 110 -9.72 -1.73 1.69
N LEU A 111 -9.25 -2.63 0.84
CA LEU A 111 -8.09 -2.39 -0.03
C LEU A 111 -8.42 -1.43 -1.18
N VAL A 112 -9.62 -1.53 -1.75
CA VAL A 112 -10.11 -0.59 -2.78
C VAL A 112 -10.26 0.81 -2.21
N GLU A 113 -10.82 0.95 -1.00
CA GLU A 113 -10.86 2.24 -0.30
C GLU A 113 -9.45 2.81 -0.07
N LEU A 114 -8.47 1.95 0.19
CA LEU A 114 -7.08 2.38 0.34
C LEU A 114 -6.47 2.90 -0.97
N GLU A 115 -6.83 2.30 -2.11
CA GLU A 115 -6.47 2.80 -3.44
C GLU A 115 -7.01 4.23 -3.64
N HIS A 116 -8.28 4.44 -3.31
CA HIS A 116 -8.96 5.74 -3.46
C HIS A 116 -8.41 6.86 -2.57
N PHE A 117 -7.65 6.55 -1.51
CA PHE A 117 -6.95 7.59 -0.73
C PHE A 117 -5.78 8.22 -1.48
N GLY A 118 -5.32 7.62 -2.58
CA GLY A 118 -4.40 8.26 -3.51
C GLY A 118 -2.97 8.44 -3.00
N TYR A 119 -2.56 7.70 -1.96
CA TYR A 119 -1.19 7.77 -1.44
C TYR A 119 -0.14 7.54 -2.54
N LEU A 120 -0.44 6.65 -3.48
CA LEU A 120 0.47 6.22 -4.54
C LEU A 120 0.18 6.87 -5.91
N ASP A 121 -0.66 7.91 -5.99
CA ASP A 121 -1.10 8.50 -7.27
C ASP A 121 -0.04 9.31 -7.99
N TRP A 122 1.05 9.63 -7.30
CA TRP A 122 2.23 10.23 -7.94
C TRP A 122 2.97 9.24 -8.85
N ILE A 123 2.67 7.95 -8.76
CA ILE A 123 3.20 6.89 -9.63
C ILE A 123 2.24 6.73 -10.81
N VAL A 124 2.73 7.04 -12.01
CA VAL A 124 1.99 6.90 -13.27
C VAL A 124 2.65 5.77 -14.07
N LEU A 125 1.88 4.73 -14.37
CA LEU A 125 2.31 3.50 -15.07
C LEU A 125 1.77 3.44 -16.49
#